data_AF-A0A662G4H1-F1
#
_entry.id   AF-A0A662G4H1-F1
#
_cell.length_a   1.000
_cell.length_b   1.000
_cell.length_c   1.000
_cell.angle_alpha   90.00
_cell.angle_beta   90.00
_cell.angle_gamma   90.00
#
_symmetry.space_group_name_H-M   'P 1'
#
loop_
_entity.id
_entity.type
_entity.pdbx_description
1 polymer ?
#
loop_
_entity_poly.entity_id
_entity_poly.type
_entity_poly.pdbx_seq_one_letter_code
_entity_poly.pdbx_strand_id
1 'polypeptide(L)'
;TFIVLKVKDIIETNTPLDDEIVVDLTVAQWLRGTKSNTATLVKVLVDPERLDHEKIREILAAEAAEQTVRKTGMPIIGRPASISRAAELIKSTEFMERYVSRYGFGRETIIALSILAFLLSSCFVYGSADLLKSRYMREIRLIRALGATKRRIYIDLLLKTLPYLVAASFLGFAATPIILNMLGCKLLLHTITFKRDLIVLALNAILNFSILSVSFRKLK
;
A
#
# COMPACT_ATOMS: atom_id res chain seq x y z
N THR A 1 26.80 16.34 -18.35
CA THR A 1 27.06 15.08 -19.08
C THR A 1 25.84 14.21 -18.91
N PHE A 2 25.19 13.79 -19.99
CA PHE A 2 23.99 12.95 -19.93
C PHE A 2 24.36 11.51 -20.23
N ILE A 3 23.73 10.59 -19.53
CA ILE A 3 23.97 9.17 -19.65
C ILE A 3 22.80 8.61 -20.44
N VAL A 4 23.08 8.06 -21.62
CA VAL A 4 22.06 7.42 -22.44
C VAL A 4 22.20 5.91 -22.23
N LEU A 5 21.21 5.31 -21.56
CA LEU A 5 21.11 3.86 -21.40
C LEU A 5 20.12 3.31 -22.42
N LYS A 6 20.44 2.17 -23.03
CA LYS A 6 19.52 1.43 -23.90
C LYS A 6 18.74 0.43 -23.05
N VAL A 7 17.42 0.55 -23.04
CA VAL A 7 16.55 -0.47 -22.43
C VAL A 7 16.68 -1.75 -23.24
N LYS A 8 17.11 -2.84 -22.60
CA LYS A 8 17.26 -4.15 -23.25
C LYS A 8 15.94 -4.90 -23.31
N ASP A 9 15.18 -4.86 -22.21
CA ASP A 9 13.91 -5.57 -22.05
C ASP A 9 13.04 -4.90 -20.96
N ILE A 10 11.74 -5.18 -20.95
CA ILE A 10 10.77 -4.71 -19.94
C ILE A 10 10.09 -5.94 -19.34
N ILE A 11 10.19 -6.10 -18.03
CA ILE A 11 9.62 -7.24 -17.29
C ILE A 11 8.47 -6.73 -16.42
N GLU A 12 7.27 -7.27 -16.63
CA GLU A 12 6.10 -7.00 -15.80
C GLU A 12 5.80 -8.19 -14.88
N THR A 13 5.83 -7.96 -13.59
CA THR A 13 5.60 -8.97 -12.54
C THR A 13 4.29 -8.72 -11.77
N ASN A 14 3.60 -7.60 -12.01
CA ASN A 14 2.47 -7.09 -11.21
C ASN A 14 2.82 -6.98 -9.71
N THR A 15 4.09 -6.81 -9.42
CA THR A 15 4.59 -6.58 -8.06
C THR A 15 5.27 -5.23 -8.00
N PRO A 16 5.66 -4.79 -6.79
CA PRO A 16 6.44 -3.57 -6.68
C PRO A 16 7.74 -3.45 -7.46
N LEU A 17 8.18 -4.57 -8.07
CA LEU A 17 9.36 -4.65 -8.90
C LEU A 17 9.23 -3.96 -10.26
N ASP A 18 8.01 -3.73 -10.73
CA ASP A 18 7.77 -3.23 -12.09
C ASP A 18 8.24 -1.78 -12.29
N ASP A 19 8.51 -1.06 -11.19
CA ASP A 19 9.04 0.30 -11.20
C ASP A 19 10.54 0.38 -10.91
N GLU A 20 11.23 -0.76 -10.83
CA GLU A 20 12.68 -0.82 -10.66
C GLU A 20 13.40 -1.14 -11.97
N ILE A 21 14.56 -0.50 -12.19
CA ILE A 21 15.44 -0.81 -13.32
C ILE A 21 16.43 -1.87 -12.88
N VAL A 22 16.43 -3.01 -13.56
CA VAL A 22 17.45 -4.06 -13.37
C VAL A 22 18.64 -3.75 -14.26
N VAL A 23 19.79 -3.48 -13.65
CA VAL A 23 21.06 -3.25 -14.33
C VAL A 23 22.19 -3.93 -13.59
N ASP A 24 23.32 -4.13 -14.28
CA ASP A 24 24.54 -4.61 -13.64
C ASP A 24 24.97 -3.69 -12.49
N LEU A 25 25.56 -4.28 -11.45
CA LEU A 25 25.93 -3.57 -10.22
C LEU A 25 26.75 -2.31 -10.46
N THR A 26 27.71 -2.37 -11.39
CA THR A 26 28.56 -1.22 -11.73
C THR A 26 27.75 -0.05 -12.29
N VAL A 27 26.75 -0.36 -13.13
CA VAL A 27 25.83 0.65 -13.69
C VAL A 27 24.91 1.18 -12.60
N ALA A 28 24.38 0.31 -11.72
CA ALA A 28 23.54 0.72 -10.59
C ALA A 28 24.26 1.66 -9.62
N GLN A 29 25.52 1.37 -9.27
CA GLN A 29 26.34 2.21 -8.41
C GLN A 29 26.55 3.59 -9.03
N TRP A 30 26.86 3.63 -10.31
CA TRP A 30 27.06 4.88 -11.03
C TRP A 30 25.77 5.71 -11.16
N LEU A 31 24.64 5.07 -11.48
CA LEU A 31 23.32 5.72 -11.51
C LEU A 31 22.90 6.29 -10.15
N ARG A 32 23.32 5.64 -9.05
CA ARG A 32 23.10 6.11 -7.67
C ARG A 32 24.16 7.11 -7.20
N GLY A 33 25.15 7.44 -8.03
CA GLY A 33 26.26 8.34 -7.67
C GLY A 33 27.17 7.78 -6.58
N THR A 34 27.20 6.45 -6.37
CA THR A 34 28.01 5.79 -5.34
C THR A 34 29.32 5.27 -5.92
N LYS A 35 30.37 5.21 -5.09
CA LYS A 35 31.68 4.68 -5.50
C LYS A 35 31.67 3.15 -5.41
N SER A 36 32.55 2.49 -6.15
CA SER A 36 32.69 1.02 -6.17
C SER A 36 33.00 0.40 -4.79
N ASN A 37 33.50 1.19 -3.85
CA ASN A 37 33.76 0.77 -2.47
C ASN A 37 32.61 1.10 -1.48
N THR A 38 31.42 1.43 -1.99
CA THR A 38 30.26 1.75 -1.16
C THR A 38 29.30 0.56 -1.12
N ALA A 39 29.02 0.05 0.08
CA ALA A 39 28.02 -0.99 0.27
C ALA A 39 26.65 -0.50 -0.25
N THR A 40 26.18 -1.14 -1.31
CA THR A 40 24.91 -0.81 -1.96
C THR A 40 24.04 -2.06 -1.89
N LEU A 41 22.79 -1.92 -1.48
CA LEU A 41 21.81 -3.01 -1.54
C LEU A 41 21.47 -3.27 -3.02
N VAL A 42 21.72 -4.50 -3.44
CA VAL A 42 21.46 -5.01 -4.79
C VAL A 42 20.37 -6.06 -4.69
N LYS A 43 19.29 -5.87 -5.44
CA LYS A 43 18.22 -6.86 -5.54
C LYS A 43 18.48 -7.70 -6.77
N VAL A 44 18.57 -9.02 -6.59
CA VAL A 44 18.80 -9.98 -7.68
C VAL A 44 17.46 -10.63 -8.00
N LEU A 45 17.07 -10.61 -9.27
CA LEU A 45 15.92 -11.38 -9.74
C LEU A 45 16.37 -12.82 -9.92
N VAL A 46 15.68 -13.74 -9.28
CA VAL A 46 16.06 -15.15 -9.21
C VAL A 46 14.97 -15.96 -9.88
N ASP A 47 15.35 -16.81 -10.83
CA ASP A 47 14.46 -17.79 -11.43
C ASP A 47 14.22 -18.93 -10.43
N PRO A 48 13.02 -19.09 -9.85
CA PRO A 48 12.76 -20.05 -8.80
C PRO A 48 12.87 -21.51 -9.27
N GLU A 49 12.75 -21.79 -10.56
CA GLU A 49 12.94 -23.14 -11.10
C GLU A 49 14.44 -23.53 -11.14
N ARG A 50 15.32 -22.54 -11.27
CA ARG A 50 16.77 -22.74 -11.37
C ARG A 50 17.50 -22.51 -10.05
N LEU A 51 17.01 -21.58 -9.23
CA LEU A 51 17.69 -21.11 -8.03
C LEU A 51 16.64 -20.72 -6.98
N ASP A 52 16.46 -21.57 -5.98
CA ASP A 52 15.48 -21.35 -4.90
C ASP A 52 16.11 -20.57 -3.74
N HIS A 53 15.27 -19.96 -2.91
CA HIS A 53 15.64 -19.24 -1.69
C HIS A 53 16.58 -20.05 -0.78
N GLU A 54 16.34 -21.35 -0.64
CA GLU A 54 17.18 -22.26 0.16
C GLU A 54 18.56 -22.49 -0.49
N LYS A 55 18.61 -22.65 -1.82
CA LYS A 55 19.89 -22.80 -2.55
C LYS A 55 20.73 -21.54 -2.48
N ILE A 56 20.12 -20.35 -2.54
CA ILE A 56 20.83 -19.07 -2.36
C ILE A 56 21.40 -18.97 -0.96
N ARG A 57 20.60 -19.35 0.05
CA ARG A 57 21.03 -19.34 1.45
C ARG A 57 22.20 -20.29 1.67
N GLU A 58 22.18 -21.46 1.05
CA GLU A 58 23.26 -22.43 1.07
C GLU A 58 24.54 -21.89 0.41
N ILE A 59 24.44 -21.28 -0.78
CA ILE A 59 25.58 -20.64 -1.47
C ILE A 59 26.18 -19.53 -0.61
N LEU A 60 25.34 -18.65 -0.04
CA LEU A 60 25.79 -17.55 0.81
C LEU A 60 26.42 -18.05 2.13
N ALA A 61 25.89 -19.13 2.71
CA ALA A 61 26.45 -19.74 3.91
C ALA A 61 27.78 -20.46 3.62
N ALA A 62 27.92 -21.10 2.46
CA ALA A 62 29.15 -21.74 2.00
C ALA A 62 30.27 -20.71 1.73
N GLU A 63 29.95 -19.59 1.06
CA GLU A 63 30.91 -18.49 0.86
C GLU A 63 31.33 -17.84 2.19
N ALA A 64 30.41 -17.70 3.14
CA ALA A 64 30.72 -17.20 4.48
C ALA A 64 31.64 -18.16 5.26
N ALA A 65 31.49 -19.47 5.06
CA ALA A 65 32.32 -20.51 5.67
C ALA A 65 33.72 -20.56 5.03
N GLU A 66 33.85 -20.50 3.70
CA GLU A 66 35.16 -20.49 3.01
C GLU A 66 36.02 -19.27 3.37
N GLN A 67 35.43 -18.13 3.73
CA GLN A 67 36.17 -16.95 4.16
C GLN A 67 36.83 -17.07 5.54
N THR A 68 36.43 -18.05 6.36
CA THR A 68 37.08 -18.31 7.66
C THR A 68 38.41 -19.05 7.53
N VAL A 69 38.71 -19.64 6.36
CA VAL A 69 39.94 -20.38 6.09
C VAL A 69 40.75 -19.70 4.98
N ARG A 70 41.16 -18.44 5.18
CA ARG A 70 42.24 -17.86 4.35
C ARG A 70 43.36 -17.26 5.18
N LYS A 71 44.52 -17.91 5.00
CA LYS A 71 45.81 -17.69 5.66
C LYS A 71 46.26 -16.24 5.59
N THR A 72 46.85 -15.82 6.71
CA THR A 72 47.75 -14.69 6.89
C THR A 72 48.70 -14.51 5.69
N GLY A 73 48.55 -13.40 4.98
CA GLY A 73 49.41 -12.94 3.90
C GLY A 73 49.08 -11.48 3.56
N MET A 74 50.11 -10.64 3.52
CA MET A 74 50.12 -9.17 3.64
C MET A 74 49.11 -8.37 2.78
N PRO A 75 48.75 -7.13 3.22
CA PRO A 75 47.79 -6.28 2.53
C PRO A 75 48.50 -5.48 1.43
N ILE A 76 48.09 -5.69 0.18
CA ILE A 76 48.47 -4.81 -0.93
C ILE A 76 47.18 -4.37 -1.61
N ILE A 77 46.88 -3.07 -1.47
CA ILE A 77 45.95 -2.26 -2.24
C ILE A 77 44.45 -2.57 -2.00
N GLY A 78 43.82 -1.70 -1.20
CA GLY A 78 42.38 -1.38 -1.17
C GLY A 78 41.41 -2.49 -1.53
N ARG A 79 41.23 -3.48 -0.65
CA ARG A 79 40.16 -4.47 -0.77
C ARG A 79 38.79 -3.78 -0.62
N PRO A 80 37.81 -4.06 -1.50
CA PRO A 80 36.43 -3.69 -1.23
C PRO A 80 36.01 -4.35 0.08
N ALA A 81 35.39 -3.56 0.95
CA ALA A 81 34.93 -4.04 2.25
C ALA A 81 34.14 -5.35 2.08
N SER A 82 34.60 -6.38 2.77
CA SER A 82 33.93 -7.65 3.04
C SER A 82 32.41 -7.60 2.84
N ILE A 83 31.93 -8.20 1.73
CA ILE A 83 30.49 -8.40 1.45
C ILE A 83 29.87 -9.39 2.47
N SER A 84 30.68 -10.08 3.26
CA SER A 84 30.31 -11.23 4.08
C SER A 84 29.53 -10.96 5.37
N ARG A 85 29.03 -9.75 5.62
CA ARG A 85 28.14 -9.49 6.78
C ARG A 85 26.83 -8.76 6.49
N ALA A 86 26.56 -8.38 5.24
CA ALA A 86 25.43 -7.48 4.95
C ALA A 86 24.49 -7.96 3.83
N ALA A 87 24.64 -9.19 3.34
CA ALA A 87 23.67 -9.79 2.43
C ALA A 87 22.55 -10.46 3.24
N GLU A 88 21.57 -9.67 3.67
CA GLU A 88 20.33 -10.17 4.25
C GLU A 88 19.33 -10.42 3.11
N LEU A 89 18.84 -11.66 3.00
CA LEU A 89 17.83 -12.04 2.03
C LEU A 89 16.46 -11.59 2.55
N ILE A 90 15.99 -10.46 2.04
CA ILE A 90 14.76 -9.80 2.50
C ILE A 90 13.65 -10.01 1.46
N LYS A 91 12.46 -10.42 1.91
CA LYS A 91 11.28 -10.53 1.02
C LYS A 91 10.92 -9.17 0.43
N SER A 92 10.37 -9.15 -0.79
CA SER A 92 10.01 -7.91 -1.49
C SER A 92 9.10 -6.98 -0.69
N THR A 93 8.20 -7.54 0.12
CA THR A 93 7.29 -6.81 1.02
C THR A 93 8.02 -6.12 2.18
N GLU A 94 8.96 -6.84 2.82
CA GLU A 94 9.76 -6.32 3.94
C GLU A 94 10.79 -5.29 3.45
N PHE A 95 11.31 -5.46 2.23
CA PHE A 95 12.17 -4.47 1.60
C PHE A 95 11.46 -3.14 1.41
N MET A 96 10.21 -3.17 0.94
CA MET A 96 9.41 -1.96 0.74
C MET A 96 9.16 -1.23 2.07
N GLU A 97 8.86 -1.97 3.12
CA GLU A 97 8.67 -1.41 4.46
C GLU A 97 9.95 -0.72 4.97
N ARG A 98 11.13 -1.35 4.78
CA ARG A 98 12.43 -0.76 5.12
C ARG A 98 12.79 0.44 4.22
N TYR A 99 12.39 0.44 2.95
CA TYR A 99 12.65 1.53 2.02
C TYR A 99 11.81 2.76 2.37
N VAL A 100 10.49 2.58 2.53
CA VAL A 100 9.53 3.66 2.82
C VAL A 100 9.78 4.30 4.19
N SER A 101 10.15 3.49 5.20
CA SER A 101 10.56 4.01 6.52
C SER A 101 11.83 4.86 6.48
N ARG A 102 12.77 4.58 5.56
CA ARG A 102 14.00 5.37 5.40
C ARG A 102 13.74 6.79 4.86
N TYR A 103 12.66 6.99 4.10
CA TYR A 103 12.26 8.31 3.58
C TYR A 103 11.32 9.08 4.54
N GLY A 104 11.16 8.61 5.79
CA GLY A 104 10.36 9.29 6.82
C GLY A 104 8.86 8.99 6.78
N PHE A 105 8.39 8.25 5.77
CA PHE A 105 7.02 7.75 5.73
C PHE A 105 6.98 6.38 6.41
N GLY A 106 6.96 6.35 7.75
CA GLY A 106 6.76 5.10 8.47
C GLY A 106 5.35 4.53 8.23
N ARG A 107 5.17 3.22 8.47
CA ARG A 107 3.84 2.57 8.50
C ARG A 107 2.82 3.37 9.31
N GLU A 108 3.26 3.93 10.43
CA GLU A 108 2.43 4.77 11.31
C GLU A 108 1.92 6.05 10.64
N THR A 109 2.71 6.68 9.77
CA THR A 109 2.27 7.89 9.03
C THR A 109 1.18 7.57 8.01
N ILE A 110 1.29 6.44 7.32
CA ILE A 110 0.30 5.96 6.36
C ILE A 110 -1.00 5.60 7.10
N ILE A 111 -0.89 4.92 8.24
CA ILE A 111 -2.04 4.60 9.09
C ILE A 111 -2.70 5.89 9.61
N ALA A 112 -1.93 6.85 10.12
CA ALA A 112 -2.46 8.12 10.62
C ALA A 112 -3.20 8.90 9.52
N LEU A 113 -2.62 8.99 8.31
CA LEU A 113 -3.26 9.66 7.17
C LEU A 113 -4.55 8.94 6.74
N SER A 114 -4.55 7.60 6.77
CA SER A 114 -5.72 6.78 6.46
C SER A 114 -6.84 6.99 7.48
N ILE A 115 -6.51 7.05 8.78
CA ILE A 115 -7.47 7.36 9.85
C ILE A 115 -8.05 8.76 9.66
N LEU A 116 -7.21 9.76 9.34
CA LEU A 116 -7.67 11.12 9.11
C LEU A 116 -8.64 11.20 7.92
N ALA A 117 -8.29 10.57 6.79
CA ALA A 117 -9.15 10.49 5.62
C ALA A 117 -10.48 9.79 5.95
N PHE A 118 -10.44 8.72 6.73
CA PHE A 118 -11.62 8.01 7.19
C PHE A 118 -12.52 8.87 8.09
N LEU A 119 -11.94 9.64 9.02
CA LEU A 119 -12.69 10.56 9.89
C LEU A 119 -13.38 11.67 9.09
N LEU A 120 -12.67 12.26 8.12
CA LEU A 120 -13.23 13.28 7.22
C LEU A 120 -14.40 12.69 6.42
N SER A 121 -14.21 11.52 5.81
CA SER A 121 -15.28 10.80 5.08
C SER A 121 -16.48 10.51 5.98
N SER A 122 -16.24 10.06 7.21
CA SER A 122 -17.29 9.77 8.19
C SER A 122 -18.12 11.01 8.53
N CYS A 123 -17.48 12.17 8.64
CA CYS A 123 -18.15 13.45 8.85
C CYS A 123 -19.09 13.79 7.68
N PHE A 124 -18.65 13.58 6.44
CA PHE A 124 -19.50 13.77 5.25
C PHE A 124 -20.72 12.84 5.23
N VAL A 125 -20.54 11.56 5.57
CA VAL A 125 -21.66 10.61 5.66
C VAL A 125 -22.65 11.04 6.76
N TYR A 126 -22.15 11.42 7.92
CA TYR A 126 -22.98 11.91 9.02
C TYR A 126 -23.75 13.19 8.64
N GLY A 127 -23.07 14.15 8.03
CA GLY A 127 -23.68 15.41 7.56
C GLY A 127 -24.74 15.17 6.49
N SER A 128 -24.49 14.26 5.55
CA SER A 128 -25.46 13.88 4.52
C SER A 128 -26.72 13.24 5.13
N ALA A 129 -26.55 12.38 6.14
CA ALA A 129 -27.66 11.80 6.87
C ALA A 129 -28.47 12.86 7.65
N ASP A 130 -27.81 13.89 8.18
CA ASP A 130 -28.47 15.01 8.86
C ASP A 130 -29.24 15.92 7.91
N LEU A 131 -28.66 16.21 6.74
CA LEU A 131 -29.34 16.91 5.65
C LEU A 131 -30.58 16.15 5.18
N LEU A 132 -30.48 14.82 5.02
CA LEU A 132 -31.62 13.98 4.66
C LEU A 132 -32.73 14.06 5.71
N LYS A 133 -32.38 13.94 7.00
CA LYS A 133 -33.32 14.11 8.11
C LYS A 133 -34.01 15.48 8.03
N SER A 134 -33.23 16.56 7.92
CA SER A 134 -33.72 17.93 7.86
C SER A 134 -34.70 18.14 6.72
N ARG A 135 -34.34 17.68 5.51
CA ARG A 135 -35.19 17.78 4.31
C ARG A 135 -36.54 17.10 4.49
N TYR A 136 -36.56 15.90 5.07
CA TYR A 136 -37.76 15.10 5.26
C TYR A 136 -38.42 15.26 6.65
N MET A 137 -38.01 16.26 7.45
CA MET A 137 -38.56 16.46 8.80
C MET A 137 -40.08 16.65 8.79
N ARG A 138 -40.63 17.32 7.78
CA ARG A 138 -42.08 17.53 7.68
C ARG A 138 -42.83 16.21 7.51
N GLU A 139 -42.37 15.37 6.61
CA GLU A 139 -42.94 14.04 6.36
C GLU A 139 -42.79 13.14 7.58
N ILE A 140 -41.62 13.15 8.23
CA ILE A 140 -41.37 12.40 9.47
C ILE A 140 -42.35 12.83 10.57
N ARG A 141 -42.64 14.13 10.71
CA ARG A 141 -43.63 14.64 11.67
C ARG A 141 -45.04 14.20 11.32
N LEU A 142 -45.42 14.21 10.04
CA LEU A 142 -46.73 13.72 9.58
C LEU A 142 -46.91 12.23 9.89
N ILE A 143 -45.91 11.40 9.57
CA ILE A 143 -45.92 9.96 9.86
C ILE A 143 -45.99 9.70 11.37
N ARG A 144 -45.28 10.51 12.17
CA ARG A 144 -45.35 10.45 13.64
C ARG A 144 -46.74 10.86 14.16
N ALA A 145 -47.39 11.86 13.57
CA ALA A 145 -48.75 12.29 13.93
C ALA A 145 -49.81 11.22 13.59
N LEU A 146 -49.56 10.41 12.56
CA LEU A 146 -50.38 9.23 12.22
C LEU A 146 -50.16 8.03 13.17
N GLY A 147 -49.35 8.18 14.23
CA GLY A 147 -49.14 7.14 15.25
C GLY A 147 -47.94 6.22 15.01
N ALA A 148 -47.08 6.51 14.03
CA ALA A 148 -45.88 5.70 13.83
C ALA A 148 -44.87 5.86 14.98
N THR A 149 -44.37 4.74 15.50
CA THR A 149 -43.34 4.74 16.54
C THR A 149 -41.99 5.22 15.98
N LYS A 150 -41.15 5.83 16.84
CA LYS A 150 -39.79 6.29 16.46
C LYS A 150 -38.95 5.16 15.86
N ARG A 151 -39.09 3.93 16.38
CA ARG A 151 -38.39 2.74 15.89
C ARG A 151 -38.78 2.38 14.46
N ARG A 152 -40.06 2.50 14.09
CA ARG A 152 -40.56 2.19 12.74
C ARG A 152 -40.02 3.19 11.71
N ILE A 153 -40.00 4.48 12.06
CA ILE A 153 -39.42 5.55 11.22
C ILE A 153 -37.91 5.32 11.02
N TYR A 154 -37.18 4.97 12.08
CA TYR A 154 -35.75 4.67 12.02
C TYR A 154 -35.44 3.49 11.08
N ILE A 155 -36.16 2.37 11.22
CA ILE A 155 -35.96 1.18 10.37
C ILE A 155 -36.32 1.49 8.91
N ASP A 156 -37.41 2.20 8.67
CA ASP A 156 -37.84 2.58 7.31
C ASP A 156 -36.78 3.45 6.61
N LEU A 157 -36.21 4.43 7.32
CA LEU A 157 -35.18 5.29 6.77
C LEU A 157 -33.87 4.52 6.49
N LEU A 158 -33.48 3.60 7.36
CA LEU A 158 -32.33 2.72 7.13
C LEU A 158 -32.54 1.81 5.93
N LEU A 159 -33.71 1.17 5.81
CA LEU A 159 -34.00 0.27 4.69
C LEU A 159 -33.97 1.02 3.35
N LYS A 160 -34.52 2.24 3.32
CA LYS A 160 -34.55 3.07 2.11
C LYS A 160 -33.16 3.56 1.70
N THR A 161 -32.26 3.80 2.67
CA THR A 161 -30.90 4.29 2.40
C THR A 161 -29.89 3.17 2.12
N LEU A 162 -30.16 1.95 2.59
CA LEU A 162 -29.30 0.77 2.38
C LEU A 162 -28.92 0.50 0.91
N PRO A 163 -29.85 0.48 -0.08
CA PRO A 163 -29.47 0.22 -1.47
C PRO A 163 -28.55 1.30 -2.03
N TYR A 164 -28.77 2.57 -1.67
CA TYR A 164 -27.89 3.67 -2.07
C TYR A 164 -26.49 3.52 -1.47
N LEU A 165 -26.40 3.08 -0.21
CA LEU A 165 -25.12 2.84 0.45
C LEU A 165 -24.32 1.73 -0.25
N VAL A 166 -24.97 0.61 -0.58
CA VAL A 166 -24.35 -0.51 -1.29
C VAL A 166 -23.89 -0.08 -2.68
N ALA A 167 -24.75 0.62 -3.43
CA ALA A 167 -24.42 1.14 -4.75
C ALA A 167 -23.25 2.14 -4.70
N ALA A 168 -23.26 3.07 -3.74
CA ALA A 168 -22.18 4.04 -3.56
C ALA A 168 -20.85 3.38 -3.16
N SER A 169 -20.89 2.35 -2.31
CA SER A 169 -19.68 1.61 -1.92
C SER A 169 -19.06 0.86 -3.10
N PHE A 170 -19.91 0.24 -3.94
CA PHE A 170 -19.46 -0.43 -5.15
C PHE A 170 -18.91 0.56 -6.18
N LEU A 171 -19.59 1.69 -6.40
CA LEU A 171 -19.12 2.76 -7.29
C LEU A 171 -17.78 3.33 -6.82
N GLY A 172 -17.62 3.61 -5.53
CA GLY A 172 -16.36 4.09 -4.96
C GLY A 172 -15.22 3.09 -5.18
N PHE A 173 -15.47 1.80 -4.92
CA PHE A 173 -14.48 0.75 -5.12
C PHE A 173 -14.10 0.57 -6.59
N ALA A 174 -15.06 0.65 -7.51
CA ALA A 174 -14.82 0.59 -8.95
C ALA A 174 -14.11 1.85 -9.48
N ALA A 175 -14.35 3.01 -8.87
CA ALA A 175 -13.73 4.27 -9.25
C ALA A 175 -12.25 4.37 -8.81
N THR A 176 -11.88 3.75 -7.68
CA THR A 176 -10.50 3.79 -7.15
C THR A 176 -9.41 3.50 -8.19
N PRO A 177 -9.43 2.40 -8.97
CA PRO A 177 -8.39 2.14 -9.96
C PRO A 177 -8.37 3.18 -11.10
N ILE A 178 -9.54 3.71 -11.49
CA ILE A 178 -9.65 4.73 -12.54
C ILE A 178 -9.01 6.04 -12.06
N ILE A 179 -9.33 6.46 -10.84
CA ILE A 179 -8.77 7.67 -10.22
C ILE A 179 -7.26 7.51 -10.01
N LEU A 180 -6.81 6.34 -9.58
CA LEU A 180 -5.38 6.05 -9.37
C LEU A 180 -4.59 6.15 -10.68
N ASN A 181 -5.14 5.63 -11.77
CA ASN A 181 -4.56 5.72 -13.11
C ASN A 181 -4.57 7.17 -13.63
N MET A 182 -5.66 7.92 -13.44
CA MET A 182 -5.78 9.31 -13.88
C MET A 182 -4.83 10.26 -13.15
N LEU A 183 -4.69 10.10 -11.83
CA LEU A 183 -3.78 10.90 -11.03
C LEU A 183 -2.31 10.51 -11.27
N GLY A 184 -2.07 9.40 -11.98
CA GLY A 184 -0.73 8.87 -12.20
C GLY A 184 0.04 8.77 -10.89
N CYS A 185 -0.64 8.34 -9.81
CA CYS A 185 -0.09 8.34 -8.45
C CYS A 185 1.07 7.37 -8.33
N LYS A 186 2.24 7.83 -8.78
CA LYS A 186 3.55 7.26 -8.51
C LYS A 186 3.95 7.79 -7.14
N LEU A 187 3.69 7.02 -6.09
CA LEU A 187 4.23 7.38 -4.78
C LEU A 187 5.73 7.07 -4.82
N LEU A 188 6.57 8.10 -4.80
CA LEU A 188 8.04 7.95 -4.74
C LEU A 188 8.59 6.99 -5.83
N LEU A 189 8.22 7.25 -7.09
CA LEU A 189 8.56 6.46 -8.29
C LEU A 189 7.83 5.10 -8.46
N HIS A 190 7.02 4.67 -7.50
CA HIS A 190 6.37 3.36 -7.57
C HIS A 190 4.87 3.45 -7.90
N THR A 191 4.42 2.66 -8.87
CA THR A 191 3.03 2.48 -9.28
C THR A 191 2.31 1.63 -8.24
N ILE A 192 1.40 2.24 -7.48
CA ILE A 192 0.57 1.50 -6.52
C ILE A 192 -0.42 0.65 -7.31
N THR A 193 -0.22 -0.66 -7.32
CA THR A 193 -1.22 -1.58 -7.88
C THR A 193 -2.34 -1.78 -6.87
N PHE A 194 -3.56 -1.34 -7.20
CA PHE A 194 -4.73 -1.56 -6.35
C PHE A 194 -5.09 -3.05 -6.31
N LYS A 195 -4.76 -3.73 -5.22
CA LYS A 195 -5.23 -5.10 -4.98
C LYS A 195 -6.71 -5.06 -4.65
N ARG A 196 -7.54 -5.67 -5.51
CA ARG A 196 -8.97 -5.81 -5.30
C ARG A 196 -9.23 -6.78 -4.15
N ASP A 197 -9.35 -6.25 -2.95
CA ASP A 197 -9.69 -7.03 -1.76
C ASP A 197 -11.17 -6.84 -1.40
N LEU A 198 -11.93 -7.93 -1.47
CA LEU A 198 -13.35 -7.96 -1.16
C LEU A 198 -13.61 -7.67 0.32
N ILE A 199 -12.65 -7.99 1.19
CA ILE A 199 -12.75 -7.73 2.63
C ILE A 199 -12.78 -6.23 2.90
N VAL A 200 -11.98 -5.45 2.16
CA VAL A 200 -11.94 -3.98 2.30
C VAL A 200 -13.26 -3.36 1.85
N LEU A 201 -13.85 -3.87 0.77
CA LEU A 201 -15.18 -3.44 0.32
C LEU A 201 -16.25 -3.71 1.38
N ALA A 202 -16.28 -4.93 1.93
CA ALA A 202 -17.22 -5.31 2.98
C ALA A 202 -17.05 -4.45 4.25
N LEU A 203 -15.80 -4.22 4.68
CA LEU A 203 -15.49 -3.42 5.85
C LEU A 203 -15.96 -1.97 5.68
N ASN A 204 -15.73 -1.36 4.50
CA ASN A 204 -16.18 -0.01 4.20
C ASN A 204 -17.72 0.10 4.25
N ALA A 205 -18.43 -0.87 3.67
CA ALA A 205 -19.89 -0.90 3.71
C ALA A 205 -20.43 -1.01 5.15
N ILE A 206 -19.83 -1.88 5.98
CA ILE A 206 -20.22 -2.08 7.39
C ILE A 206 -19.97 -0.81 8.22
N LEU A 207 -18.81 -0.16 8.03
CA LEU A 207 -18.47 1.07 8.76
C LEU A 207 -19.44 2.21 8.42
N ASN A 208 -19.71 2.44 7.13
CA ASN A 208 -20.66 3.46 6.72
C ASN A 208 -22.10 3.16 7.18
N PHE A 209 -22.50 1.88 7.18
CA PHE A 209 -23.79 1.46 7.74
C PHE A 209 -23.90 1.75 9.24
N SER A 210 -22.81 1.54 9.98
CA SER A 210 -22.73 1.83 11.41
C SER A 210 -22.87 3.34 11.67
N ILE A 211 -22.20 4.17 10.88
CA ILE A 211 -22.29 5.64 10.97
C ILE A 211 -23.72 6.14 10.67
N LEU A 212 -24.35 5.61 9.62
CA LEU A 212 -25.75 5.92 9.28
C LEU A 212 -26.71 5.53 10.40
N SER A 213 -26.53 4.33 10.96
CA SER A 213 -27.32 3.84 12.10
C SER A 213 -27.22 4.78 13.30
N VAL A 214 -26.01 5.23 13.64
CA VAL A 214 -25.79 6.20 14.73
C VAL A 214 -26.44 7.56 14.40
N SER A 215 -26.33 8.04 13.16
CA SER A 215 -26.90 9.33 12.75
C SER A 215 -28.44 9.35 12.83
N PHE A 216 -29.10 8.27 12.39
CA PHE A 216 -30.55 8.18 12.42
C PHE A 216 -31.11 7.87 13.81
N ARG A 217 -30.34 7.23 14.70
CA ARG A 217 -30.79 6.98 16.08
C ARG A 217 -31.07 8.26 16.87
N LYS A 218 -30.44 9.39 16.49
CA LYS A 218 -30.65 10.71 17.10
C LYS A 218 -31.92 11.45 16.65
N LEU A 219 -32.88 10.77 16.00
CA LEU A 219 -34.20 11.31 15.68
C LEU A 219 -34.98 11.66 16.96
N LYS A 220 -34.84 12.89 17.45
CA LYS A 220 -35.61 13.41 18.58
C LYS A 220 -37.10 13.57 18.21
#